data_AF-A0A7J3P4X9-F1
#
_entry.id   AF-A0A7J3P4X9-F1
#
_cell.length_a   1.000
_cell.length_b   1.000
_cell.length_c   1.000
_cell.angle_alpha   90.00
_cell.angle_beta   90.00
_cell.angle_gamma   90.00
#
_symmetry.space_group_name_H-M   'P 1'
#
loop_
_entity.id
_entity.type
_entity.pdbx_description
1 polymer ?
#
loop_
_entity_poly.entity_id
_entity_poly.type
_entity_poly.pdbx_seq_one_letter_code
_entity_poly.pdbx_strand_id
1 'polypeptide(L)'
;MFSKYVVECDNDKTLVQELLNIRSGRIHHALGKTNVLKVLQKSENSLGLIDEDPESHQPPMLRSIQVNYIGNGIKVGQFRSNKLVILCPELEEWVVRAIEEIANLNPKIDAKTLKYNPEM
;
A
#
# COMPACT_ATOMS: atom_id res chain seq x y z
N MET A 1 3.31 9.40 -16.08
CA MET A 1 4.19 8.82 -15.03
C MET A 1 4.27 9.82 -13.88
N PHE A 2 4.19 9.37 -12.63
CA PHE A 2 4.20 10.28 -11.47
C PHE A 2 5.58 10.89 -11.24
N SER A 3 5.64 12.14 -10.79
CA SER A 3 6.88 12.83 -10.46
C SER A 3 7.54 12.23 -9.21
N LYS A 4 6.73 11.77 -8.26
CA LYS A 4 7.14 11.25 -6.95
C LYS A 4 6.24 10.10 -6.50
N TYR A 5 6.81 9.16 -5.78
CA TYR A 5 6.11 8.09 -5.07
C TYR A 5 6.28 8.29 -3.57
N VAL A 6 5.24 8.07 -2.79
CA VAL A 6 5.22 8.32 -1.35
C VAL A 6 4.68 7.08 -0.66
N VAL A 7 5.41 6.52 0.30
CA VAL A 7 5.10 5.22 0.91
C VAL A 7 5.17 5.29 2.43
N GLU A 8 4.51 4.38 3.14
CA GLU A 8 4.47 4.38 4.61
C GLU A 8 5.72 3.79 5.23
N CYS A 9 6.19 2.65 4.72
CA CYS A 9 7.26 1.85 5.30
C CYS A 9 8.33 1.44 4.25
N ASP A 10 9.35 0.71 4.70
CA ASP A 10 10.41 0.18 3.81
C ASP A 10 9.96 -1.04 2.99
N ASN A 11 8.96 -1.81 3.46
CA ASN A 11 8.40 -2.91 2.69
C ASN A 11 7.62 -2.37 1.47
N ASP A 12 6.79 -1.34 1.66
CA ASP A 12 6.11 -0.61 0.59
C ASP A 12 7.08 -0.02 -0.42
N LYS A 13 8.17 0.57 0.08
CA LYS A 13 9.24 1.11 -0.76
C LYS A 13 9.79 0.03 -1.67
N THR A 14 10.11 -1.13 -1.10
CA THR A 14 10.62 -2.28 -1.86
C THR A 14 9.61 -2.72 -2.92
N LEU A 15 8.33 -2.86 -2.56
CA LEU A 15 7.27 -3.21 -3.51
C LEU A 15 7.22 -2.23 -4.70
N VAL A 16 7.20 -0.92 -4.42
CA VAL A 16 7.14 0.12 -5.46
C VAL A 16 8.40 0.10 -6.34
N GLN A 17 9.57 -0.15 -5.77
CA GLN A 17 10.82 -0.28 -6.54
C GLN A 17 10.76 -1.46 -7.51
N GLU A 18 10.34 -2.63 -7.03
CA GLU A 18 10.30 -3.85 -7.83
C GLU A 18 9.22 -3.78 -8.92
N LEU A 19 8.01 -3.33 -8.59
CA LEU A 19 6.90 -3.28 -9.56
C LEU A 19 7.11 -2.26 -10.68
N LEU A 20 7.75 -1.12 -10.36
CA LEU A 20 7.87 0.00 -11.32
C LEU A 20 9.27 0.14 -11.91
N ASN A 21 10.24 -0.68 -11.46
CA ASN A 21 11.64 -0.60 -11.83
C ASN A 21 12.19 0.84 -11.71
N ILE A 22 11.92 1.50 -10.57
CA ILE A 22 12.32 2.88 -10.32
C ILE A 22 13.43 2.98 -9.26
N ARG A 23 14.29 3.98 -9.42
CA ARG A 23 15.35 4.30 -8.46
C ARG A 23 14.76 4.81 -7.15
N SER A 24 15.37 4.42 -6.03
CA SER A 24 14.99 4.81 -4.67
C SER A 24 14.87 6.32 -4.47
N GLY A 25 15.66 7.14 -5.18
CA GLY A 25 15.60 8.60 -5.10
C GLY A 25 14.28 9.24 -5.54
N ARG A 26 13.38 8.50 -6.21
CA ARG A 26 12.02 8.97 -6.57
C ARG A 26 10.95 8.57 -5.55
N ILE A 27 11.32 7.79 -4.52
CA ILE A 27 10.41 7.28 -3.51
C ILE A 27 10.70 7.97 -2.17
N HIS A 28 9.67 8.59 -1.62
CA HIS A 28 9.70 9.25 -0.33
C HIS A 28 9.05 8.35 0.72
N HIS A 29 9.86 7.79 1.61
CA HIS A 29 9.38 7.05 2.78
C HIS A 29 8.90 8.05 3.83
N ALA A 30 7.59 8.12 4.05
CA ALA A 30 6.93 9.14 4.86
C ALA A 30 6.73 8.77 6.33
N LEU A 31 7.01 7.52 6.74
CA LEU A 31 6.83 7.01 8.10
C LEU A 31 5.34 7.08 8.52
N GLY A 32 4.51 6.32 7.82
CA GLY A 32 3.08 6.11 8.13
C GLY A 32 2.06 6.95 7.33
N LYS A 33 0.82 6.44 7.23
CA LYS A 33 -0.27 6.97 6.40
C LYS A 33 -0.58 8.44 6.58
N THR A 34 -0.59 8.92 7.83
CA THR A 34 -0.84 10.34 8.11
C THR A 34 0.18 11.23 7.38
N ASN A 35 1.45 10.82 7.37
CA ASN A 35 2.51 11.57 6.73
C ASN A 35 2.48 11.42 5.21
N VAL A 36 2.14 10.23 4.68
CA VAL A 36 1.87 10.06 3.24
C VAL A 36 0.85 11.08 2.77
N LEU A 37 -0.30 11.18 3.45
CA LEU A 37 -1.36 12.14 3.10
C LEU A 37 -0.90 13.60 3.20
N LYS A 38 -0.12 13.96 4.24
CA LYS A 38 0.45 15.31 4.38
C LYS A 38 1.42 15.66 3.25
N VAL A 39 2.24 14.71 2.81
CA VAL A 39 3.18 14.90 1.70
C VAL A 39 2.43 15.05 0.38
N LEU A 40 1.44 14.19 0.12
CA LEU A 40 0.59 14.31 -1.06
C LEU A 40 -0.17 15.63 -1.07
N GLN A 41 -0.64 16.12 0.08
CA GLN A 41 -1.34 17.39 0.18
C GLN A 41 -0.50 18.57 -0.36
N LYS A 42 0.83 18.49 -0.23
CA LYS A 42 1.80 19.50 -0.66
C LYS A 42 2.48 19.18 -1.99
N SER A 43 2.13 18.06 -2.62
CA SER A 43 2.75 17.59 -3.86
C SER A 43 1.75 17.62 -5.01
N GLU A 44 2.27 17.58 -6.24
CA GLU A 44 1.48 17.45 -7.45
C GLU A 44 1.99 16.28 -8.29
N ASN A 45 1.08 15.65 -9.05
CA ASN A 45 1.38 14.50 -9.91
C ASN A 45 2.18 13.41 -9.18
N SER A 46 1.81 13.11 -7.94
CA SER A 46 2.43 12.09 -7.09
C SER A 46 1.51 10.88 -6.88
N LEU A 47 2.09 9.73 -6.56
CA LEU A 47 1.37 8.54 -6.12
C LEU A 47 1.71 8.23 -4.66
N GLY A 48 0.69 8.09 -3.82
CA GLY A 48 0.83 7.53 -2.49
C GLY A 48 0.43 6.07 -2.43
N LEU A 49 1.16 5.28 -1.66
CA LEU A 49 0.80 3.93 -1.25
C LEU A 49 0.65 3.91 0.26
N ILE A 50 -0.48 3.40 0.74
CA ILE A 50 -0.78 3.22 2.16
C ILE A 50 -1.39 1.85 2.40
N ASP A 51 -1.23 1.34 3.61
CA ASP A 51 -2.00 0.21 4.12
C ASP A 51 -3.30 0.71 4.73
N GLU A 52 -4.38 -0.05 4.54
CA GLU A 52 -5.61 0.20 5.27
C GLU A 52 -5.35 -0.06 6.75
N ASP A 53 -4.86 -1.25 7.12
CA ASP A 53 -4.74 -1.76 8.49
C ASP A 53 -5.90 -1.31 9.41
N PRO A 54 -6.98 -2.10 9.48
CA PRO A 54 -8.16 -1.77 10.29
C PRO A 54 -7.88 -1.53 11.77
N GLU A 55 -6.82 -2.12 12.32
CA GLU A 55 -6.49 -2.06 13.74
C GLU A 55 -5.66 -0.80 14.09
N SER A 56 -5.13 -0.09 13.09
CA SER A 56 -4.43 1.18 13.32
C SER A 56 -5.28 2.42 13.05
N HIS A 57 -4.82 3.54 13.61
CA HIS A 57 -5.49 4.83 13.51
C HIS A 57 -5.73 5.27 12.06
N GLN A 58 -7.00 5.43 11.66
CA GLN A 58 -7.37 5.94 10.34
C GLN A 58 -7.37 7.48 10.30
N PRO A 59 -6.50 8.14 9.50
CA PRO A 59 -6.46 9.59 9.43
C PRO A 59 -7.81 10.19 8.97
N PRO A 60 -8.35 11.22 9.65
CA PRO A 60 -9.59 11.87 9.23
C PRO A 60 -9.57 12.38 7.78
N MET A 61 -8.39 12.71 7.27
CA MET A 61 -8.17 13.11 5.87
C MET A 61 -8.59 12.02 4.87
N LEU A 62 -8.53 10.73 5.20
CA LEU A 62 -8.98 9.67 4.29
C LEU A 62 -10.48 9.74 4.02
N ARG A 63 -11.27 10.21 5.00
CA ARG A 63 -12.74 10.28 4.88
C ARG A 63 -13.21 11.23 3.78
N SER A 64 -12.40 12.20 3.39
CA SER A 64 -12.72 13.14 2.31
C SER A 64 -12.21 12.69 0.94
N ILE A 65 -11.53 11.55 0.87
CA ILE A 65 -10.99 10.99 -0.38
C ILE A 65 -11.95 9.90 -0.84
N GLN A 66 -12.58 10.11 -2.00
CA GLN A 66 -13.36 9.06 -2.62
C GLN A 66 -12.40 8.00 -3.18
N VAL A 67 -12.44 6.81 -2.57
CA VAL A 67 -11.67 5.64 -2.97
C VAL A 67 -12.62 4.60 -3.56
N ASN A 68 -12.21 3.95 -4.64
CA ASN A 68 -12.96 2.89 -5.28
C ASN A 68 -12.19 1.58 -5.12
N TYR A 69 -12.88 0.52 -4.70
CA TYR A 69 -12.31 -0.83 -4.71
C TYR A 69 -12.19 -1.31 -6.16
N ILE A 70 -10.99 -1.73 -6.55
CA ILE A 70 -10.71 -2.16 -7.93
C ILE A 70 -10.44 -3.67 -8.05
N GLY A 71 -10.60 -4.42 -6.95
CA GLY A 71 -10.32 -5.86 -6.89
C GLY A 71 -9.01 -6.18 -6.16
N ASN A 72 -8.82 -7.47 -5.85
CA ASN A 72 -7.61 -8.05 -5.26
C ASN A 72 -7.08 -7.28 -4.05
N GLY A 73 -7.95 -6.84 -3.14
CA GLY A 73 -7.52 -6.09 -1.96
C GLY A 73 -6.93 -4.71 -2.25
N ILE A 74 -7.25 -4.07 -3.38
CA ILE A 74 -6.74 -2.74 -3.73
C ILE A 74 -7.88 -1.73 -3.84
N LYS A 75 -7.72 -0.57 -3.20
CA LYS A 75 -8.54 0.62 -3.43
C LYS A 75 -7.71 1.73 -4.06
N VAL A 76 -8.33 2.50 -4.96
CA VAL A 76 -7.68 3.65 -5.61
C VAL A 76 -8.55 4.89 -5.49
N GLY A 77 -7.94 6.00 -5.09
CA GLY A 77 -8.57 7.31 -4.98
C GLY A 77 -7.81 8.40 -5.70
N GLN A 78 -8.52 9.49 -5.99
CA GLN A 78 -7.93 10.76 -6.41
C GLN A 78 -7.83 11.68 -5.20
N PHE A 79 -6.63 12.20 -4.91
CA PHE A 79 -6.41 13.17 -3.85
C PHE A 79 -5.75 14.43 -4.41
N ARG A 80 -6.54 15.49 -4.63
CA ARG A 80 -6.10 16.69 -5.37
C ARG A 80 -5.59 16.29 -6.77
N SER A 81 -4.39 16.71 -7.16
CA SER A 81 -3.71 16.32 -8.41
C SER A 81 -2.90 15.02 -8.28
N ASN A 82 -3.09 14.25 -7.21
CA ASN A 82 -2.34 13.02 -6.90
C ASN A 82 -3.21 11.77 -6.91
N LYS A 83 -2.59 10.60 -7.08
CA LYS A 83 -3.24 9.30 -6.88
C LYS A 83 -2.91 8.75 -5.50
N LEU A 84 -3.88 8.07 -4.91
CA LEU A 84 -3.71 7.29 -3.68
C LEU A 84 -4.09 5.84 -3.99
N VAL A 85 -3.18 4.93 -3.67
CA VAL A 85 -3.40 3.48 -3.67
C VAL A 85 -3.43 3.03 -2.22
N ILE A 86 -4.42 2.22 -1.88
CA ILE A 86 -4.59 1.64 -0.55
C ILE A 86 -4.58 0.13 -0.70
N LEU A 87 -3.65 -0.54 -0.04
CA LEU A 87 -3.66 -1.99 0.12
C LEU A 87 -4.62 -2.35 1.25
N CYS A 88 -5.35 -3.46 1.09
CA CYS A 88 -6.33 -3.91 2.07
C CYS A 88 -6.07 -5.40 2.39
N PRO A 89 -5.74 -5.76 3.65
CA PRO A 89 -5.57 -4.86 4.80
C PRO A 89 -4.18 -4.21 4.87
N GLU A 90 -3.13 -4.99 5.07
CA GLU A 90 -1.71 -4.58 5.10
C GLU A 90 -0.93 -5.37 4.06
N LEU A 91 0.22 -4.85 3.62
CA LEU A 91 1.02 -5.41 2.54
C LEU A 91 1.29 -6.92 2.70
N GLU A 92 1.69 -7.36 3.89
CA GLU A 92 2.03 -8.75 4.18
C GLU A 92 0.84 -9.70 3.96
N GLU A 93 -0.30 -9.37 4.55
CA GLU A 93 -1.55 -10.13 4.40
C GLU A 93 -2.08 -10.04 2.95
N TRP A 94 -1.91 -8.90 2.30
CA TRP A 94 -2.25 -8.74 0.88
C TRP A 94 -1.44 -9.68 -0.02
N VAL A 95 -0.14 -9.84 0.23
CA VAL A 95 0.72 -10.79 -0.49
C VAL A 95 0.26 -12.22 -0.26
N VAL A 96 -0.06 -12.61 0.98
CA VAL A 96 -0.57 -13.96 1.28
C VAL A 96 -1.83 -14.23 0.48
N ARG A 97 -2.83 -13.33 0.54
CA ARG A 97 -4.10 -13.48 -0.19
C ARG A 97 -3.90 -13.60 -1.69
N ALA A 98 -3.02 -12.79 -2.27
CA ALA A 98 -2.70 -12.88 -3.69
C ALA A 98 -2.12 -14.25 -4.08
N ILE A 99 -1.31 -14.86 -3.20
CA ILE A 99 -0.77 -16.20 -3.42
C ILE A 99 -1.87 -17.26 -3.33
N GLU A 100 -2.78 -17.19 -2.35
CA GLU A 100 -3.88 -18.16 -2.23
C GLU A 100 -4.78 -18.13 -3.48
N GLU A 101 -5.12 -16.93 -3.95
CA GLU A 101 -5.96 -16.72 -5.13
C GLU A 101 -5.30 -17.28 -6.41
N ILE A 102 -4.01 -17.05 -6.62
CA ILE A 102 -3.30 -17.48 -7.84
C ILE A 102 -3.04 -18.98 -7.82
N ALA A 103 -2.61 -19.52 -6.68
CA ALA A 103 -2.13 -20.88 -6.60
C ALA A 103 -3.25 -21.89 -6.32
N ASN A 104 -4.45 -21.43 -5.92
CA ASN A 104 -5.53 -22.25 -5.38
C ASN A 104 -5.02 -23.21 -4.28
N LEU A 105 -3.99 -22.75 -3.57
CA LEU A 105 -3.41 -23.40 -2.42
C LEU A 105 -4.11 -22.81 -1.19
N ASN A 106 -4.22 -23.60 -0.12
CA ASN A 106 -4.32 -23.05 1.24
C ASN A 106 -2.88 -22.91 1.74
N PRO A 107 -2.14 -21.83 1.40
CA PRO A 107 -0.80 -21.67 1.90
C PRO A 107 -0.90 -21.51 3.41
N LYS A 108 -0.30 -22.45 4.13
CA LYS A 108 -0.09 -22.31 5.56
C LYS A 108 1.06 -21.33 5.79
N ILE A 109 0.94 -20.09 5.32
CA ILE A 109 1.96 -19.05 5.43
C ILE A 109 1.47 -18.06 6.48
N ASP A 110 2.29 -17.86 7.50
CA ASP A 110 2.05 -16.81 8.48
C ASP A 110 2.33 -15.45 7.82
N ALA A 111 1.33 -14.57 7.72
CA ALA A 111 1.47 -13.29 7.03
C ALA A 111 2.57 -12.42 7.63
N LYS A 112 2.70 -12.39 8.97
CA LYS A 112 3.65 -11.51 9.67
C LYS A 112 5.11 -11.89 9.44
N THR A 113 5.38 -13.17 9.28
CA THR A 113 6.75 -13.69 9.09
C THR A 113 7.03 -14.11 7.66
N LEU A 114 5.99 -14.25 6.83
CA LEU A 114 5.99 -14.86 5.51
C LEU A 114 6.61 -16.27 5.50
N LYS A 115 6.57 -16.97 6.64
CA LYS A 115 7.10 -18.34 6.79
C LYS A 115 5.97 -19.36 6.72
N TYR A 116 6.30 -20.53 6.18
CA TYR A 116 5.40 -21.68 6.23
C TYR A 116 5.23 -22.17 7.68
N ASN A 117 3.99 -22.24 8.15
CA ASN A 117 3.58 -22.75 9.45
C ASN A 117 2.55 -23.87 9.26
N PRO A 118 2.95 -25.16 9.35
CA PRO A 118 2.05 -26.29 9.11
C PRO A 118 0.89 -26.42 10.12
N GLU A 119 0.89 -25.67 11.23
CA GLU A 119 -0.10 -25.75 12.31
C GLU A 119 -1.28 -24.77 12.17
N MET A 120 -1.24 -23.87 11.17
CA MET A 120 -2.40 -23.10 10.72
C MET A 120 -3.31 -23.93 9.79
#